data_AF-Q2SP94-F1
#
_entry.id   AF-Q2SP94-F1
#
_cell.length_a   1.000
_cell.length_b   1.000
_cell.length_c   1.000
_cell.angle_alpha   90.00
_cell.angle_beta   90.00
_cell.angle_gamma   90.00
#
_symmetry.space_group_name_H-M   'P 1'
#
loop_
_entity.id
_entity.type
_entity.pdbx_description
1 polymer ?
#
loop_
_entity_poly.entity_id
_entity_poly.type
_entity_poly.pdbx_seq_one_letter_code
_entity_poly.pdbx_strand_id
1 'polypeptide(L)'
;MALFEYEYSVPVVSPVFAAYSATAVELICSVLLVVGLGARVGAAGLLALSVVGIYSAAELIGAIGVKELLFWGGLLSVVVAYGPGLLSADHWLRKRYLPSA
;
A
#
# COMPACT_ATOMS: atom_id res chain seq x y z
N MET A 1 -11.93 4.60 18.76
CA MET A 1 -11.24 5.90 18.87
C MET A 1 -10.23 5.97 20.01
N ALA A 2 -10.25 5.06 21.00
CA ALA A 2 -9.26 5.05 22.09
C ALA A 2 -7.90 4.40 21.74
N LEU A 3 -7.81 3.61 20.67
CA LEU A 3 -6.60 2.82 20.34
C LEU A 3 -5.42 3.70 19.88
N PHE A 4 -5.69 4.79 19.19
CA PHE A 4 -4.67 5.70 18.65
C PHE A 4 -4.18 6.76 19.67
N GLU A 5 -4.82 6.85 20.83
CA GLU A 5 -4.50 7.81 21.89
C GLU A 5 -3.61 7.20 22.98
N TYR A 6 -3.67 5.87 23.16
CA TYR A 6 -2.93 5.16 24.21
C TYR A 6 -1.88 4.16 23.70
N GLU A 7 -2.00 3.62 22.48
CA GLU A 7 -1.20 2.45 22.05
C GLU A 7 -0.30 2.71 20.83
N TYR A 8 -0.63 3.74 20.01
CA TYR A 8 0.14 4.11 18.82
C TYR A 8 0.93 5.40 19.07
N SER A 9 2.25 5.28 19.21
CA SER A 9 3.14 6.45 19.23
C SER A 9 3.33 6.96 17.79
N VAL A 10 2.60 8.02 17.41
CA VAL A 10 2.75 8.68 16.11
C VAL A 10 3.56 9.96 16.30
N PRO A 11 4.90 9.94 16.13
CA PRO A 11 5.76 11.07 16.53
C PRO A 11 5.62 12.34 15.67
N VAL A 12 4.92 12.29 14.53
CA VAL A 12 4.97 13.37 13.51
C VAL A 12 3.60 13.90 13.08
N VAL A 13 2.51 13.15 13.28
CA VAL A 13 1.19 13.49 12.70
C VAL A 13 0.07 13.20 13.69
N SER A 14 -0.97 14.04 13.72
CA SER A 14 -2.15 13.82 14.57
C SER A 14 -2.75 12.42 14.30
N PRO A 15 -3.03 11.62 15.35
CA PRO A 15 -3.51 10.25 15.22
C PRO A 15 -4.80 10.13 14.40
N VAL A 16 -5.66 11.15 14.45
CA VAL A 16 -6.91 11.20 13.67
C VAL A 16 -6.61 11.30 12.18
N PHE A 17 -5.66 12.15 11.78
CA PHE A 17 -5.26 12.30 10.38
C PHE A 17 -4.52 11.06 9.86
N ALA A 18 -3.67 10.46 10.70
CA ALA A 18 -3.00 9.21 10.38
C ALA A 18 -4.01 8.07 10.12
N ALA A 19 -5.05 7.94 10.96
CA ALA A 19 -6.09 6.95 10.77
C ALA A 19 -6.86 7.15 9.46
N TYR A 20 -7.34 8.36 9.17
CA TYR A 20 -8.10 8.63 7.94
C TYR A 20 -7.24 8.43 6.68
N SER A 21 -6.01 8.93 6.68
CA SER A 21 -5.10 8.79 5.55
C SER A 21 -4.70 7.34 5.31
N ALA A 22 -4.43 6.57 6.37
CA ALA A 22 -4.10 5.15 6.25
C ALA A 22 -5.27 4.34 5.65
N THR A 23 -6.49 4.53 6.15
CA THR A 23 -7.68 3.85 5.60
C THR A 23 -7.96 4.28 4.16
N ALA A 24 -7.81 5.57 3.84
CA ALA A 24 -8.00 6.05 2.48
C ALA A 24 -7.00 5.41 1.50
N VAL A 25 -5.70 5.38 1.87
CA VAL A 25 -4.67 4.75 1.05
C VAL A 25 -4.91 3.25 0.93
N GLU A 26 -5.24 2.56 2.01
CA GLU A 26 -5.49 1.11 2.00
C GLU A 26 -6.61 0.73 1.03
N LEU A 27 -7.74 1.45 1.08
CA LEU A 27 -8.91 1.17 0.24
C LEU A 27 -8.67 1.59 -1.21
N ILE A 28 -8.22 2.83 -1.44
CA ILE A 28 -8.05 3.39 -2.78
C ILE A 28 -6.95 2.62 -3.53
N CYS A 29 -5.80 2.39 -2.89
CA CYS A 29 -4.69 1.67 -3.52
C CYS A 29 -5.03 0.20 -3.76
N SER A 30 -5.76 -0.47 -2.87
CA SER A 30 -6.22 -1.85 -3.09
C SER A 30 -7.15 -1.95 -4.29
N VAL A 31 -8.13 -1.04 -4.42
CA VAL A 31 -9.03 -1.01 -5.58
C VAL A 31 -8.27 -0.73 -6.86
N LEU A 32 -7.36 0.24 -6.86
CA LEU A 32 -6.49 0.54 -8.02
C LEU A 32 -5.63 -0.66 -8.42
N LEU A 33 -5.08 -1.40 -7.45
CA LEU A 33 -4.29 -2.59 -7.68
C LEU A 33 -5.11 -3.73 -8.31
N VAL A 34 -6.31 -4.00 -7.79
CA VAL A 34 -7.21 -5.04 -8.30
C VAL A 34 -7.73 -4.71 -9.69
N VAL A 35 -8.12 -3.44 -9.92
CA VAL A 35 -8.57 -2.98 -11.24
C VAL A 35 -7.41 -2.95 -12.25
N GLY A 36 -6.17 -2.89 -11.77
CA GLY A 36 -4.99 -2.84 -12.63
C GLY A 36 -4.84 -1.49 -13.35
N LEU A 37 -5.39 -0.42 -12.79
CA LEU A 37 -5.27 0.95 -13.30
C LEU A 37 -4.27 1.69 -12.40
N GLY A 38 -3.13 2.09 -12.94
CA GLY A 38 -2.04 2.68 -12.16
C GLY A 38 -1.50 1.71 -11.09
N ALA A 39 -1.51 0.41 -11.35
CA ALA A 39 -1.18 -0.61 -10.33
C ALA A 39 0.24 -0.49 -9.75
N ARG A 40 1.19 0.18 -10.43
CA ARG A 40 2.46 0.58 -9.79
C ARG A 40 2.27 1.57 -8.66
N VAL A 41 1.41 2.57 -8.85
CA VAL A 41 1.10 3.60 -7.84
C VAL A 41 0.29 2.99 -6.70
N GLY A 42 -0.70 2.14 -7.02
CA GLY A 42 -1.45 1.37 -6.02
C GLY A 42 -0.53 0.49 -5.17
N ALA A 43 0.36 -0.28 -5.80
CA ALA A 43 1.32 -1.13 -5.08
C ALA A 43 2.31 -0.32 -4.25
N ALA A 44 2.80 0.81 -4.76
CA ALA A 44 3.69 1.70 -4.02
C ALA A 44 3.00 2.29 -2.77
N GLY A 45 1.73 2.67 -2.88
CA GLY A 45 0.95 3.18 -1.75
C GLY A 45 0.75 2.13 -0.66
N LEU A 46 0.38 0.89 -1.02
CA LEU A 46 0.25 -0.20 -0.06
C LEU A 46 1.61 -0.62 0.55
N LEU A 47 2.69 -0.58 -0.23
CA LEU A 47 4.03 -0.86 0.27
C LEU A 47 4.47 0.20 1.28
N ALA A 48 4.20 1.48 1.01
CA ALA A 48 4.46 2.56 1.96
C ALA A 48 3.66 2.37 3.27
N LEU A 49 2.38 1.99 3.18
CA LEU A 49 1.58 1.65 4.37
C LEU A 49 2.16 0.46 5.15
N SER A 50 2.63 -0.57 4.45
CA SER A 50 3.26 -1.73 5.12
C SER A 50 4.50 -1.32 5.90
N VAL A 51 5.33 -0.44 5.33
CA VAL A 51 6.52 0.10 5.99
C VAL A 51 6.13 0.96 7.20
N VAL A 52 5.17 1.87 7.04
CA VAL A 52 4.67 2.71 8.14
C VAL A 52 4.08 1.86 9.26
N GLY A 53 3.34 0.79 8.92
CA GLY A 53 2.80 -0.17 9.89
C GLY A 53 3.88 -0.88 10.70
N ILE A 54 4.98 -1.30 10.06
CA ILE A 54 6.13 -1.89 10.77
C ILE A 54 6.74 -0.88 11.73
N TYR A 55 7.04 0.35 11.28
CA TYR A 55 7.69 1.34 12.15
C TYR A 55 6.79 1.88 13.26
N SER A 56 5.49 2.02 13.00
CA SER A 56 4.55 2.63 13.92
C SER A 56 3.93 1.63 14.90
N ALA A 57 3.92 0.34 14.58
CA ALA A 57 3.12 -0.66 15.28
C ALA A 57 3.84 -1.99 15.54
N ALA A 58 5.14 -2.12 15.25
CA ALA A 58 5.88 -3.37 15.42
C ALA A 58 5.73 -3.98 16.82
N GLU A 59 5.74 -3.15 17.86
CA GLU A 59 5.56 -3.62 19.24
C GLU A 59 4.13 -4.10 19.52
N LEU A 60 3.13 -3.48 18.89
CA LEU A 60 1.72 -3.82 19.06
C LEU A 60 1.32 -5.10 18.32
N ILE A 61 1.77 -5.26 17.07
CA ILE A 61 1.43 -6.42 16.21
C ILE A 61 2.36 -7.61 16.45
N GLY A 62 3.47 -7.40 17.16
CA GLY A 62 4.47 -8.41 17.46
C GLY A 62 5.21 -8.98 16.23
N ALA A 63 6.06 -9.97 16.47
CA ALA A 63 6.93 -10.54 15.43
C ALA A 63 6.17 -11.22 14.28
N ILE A 64 4.95 -11.74 14.54
CA ILE A 64 4.13 -12.39 13.51
C ILE A 64 3.54 -11.34 12.57
N GLY A 65 2.95 -10.27 13.10
CA GLY A 65 2.39 -9.19 12.28
C GLY A 65 3.46 -8.49 11.43
N VAL A 66 4.65 -8.27 11.98
CA VAL A 66 5.78 -7.71 11.21
C VAL A 66 6.16 -8.64 10.05
N LYS A 67 6.19 -9.96 10.25
CA LYS A 67 6.48 -10.92 9.18
C LYS A 67 5.43 -10.90 8.07
N GLU A 68 4.15 -10.77 8.42
CA GLU A 68 3.08 -10.64 7.43
C GLU A 68 3.23 -9.38 6.59
N LEU A 69 3.49 -8.23 7.23
CA LEU A 69 3.73 -6.96 6.53
C LEU A 69 4.97 -7.03 5.62
N LEU A 70 6.03 -7.70 6.04
CA LEU A 70 7.21 -7.94 5.20
C LEU A 70 6.91 -8.87 4.03
N PHE A 71 6.13 -9.93 4.25
CA PHE A 71 5.75 -10.88 3.20
C PHE A 71 4.90 -10.19 2.12
N TRP A 72 3.83 -9.52 2.52
CA TRP A 72 2.96 -8.78 1.61
C TRP A 72 3.67 -7.60 0.95
N GLY A 73 4.48 -6.85 1.73
CA GLY A 73 5.33 -5.78 1.22
C GLY A 73 6.32 -6.27 0.17
N GLY A 74 6.90 -7.46 0.36
CA GLY A 74 7.75 -8.13 -0.62
C GLY A 74 7.02 -8.42 -1.94
N LEU A 75 5.81 -8.98 -1.87
CA LEU A 75 4.98 -9.23 -3.07
C LEU A 75 4.62 -7.93 -3.78
N LEU A 76 4.26 -6.89 -3.05
CA LEU A 76 3.98 -5.55 -3.60
C LEU A 76 5.22 -4.94 -4.25
N SER A 77 6.41 -5.16 -3.68
CA SER A 77 7.68 -4.65 -4.23
C SER A 77 7.97 -5.21 -5.62
N VAL A 78 7.61 -6.48 -5.86
CA VAL A 78 7.71 -7.11 -7.18
C VAL A 78 6.80 -6.39 -8.17
N VAL A 79 5.56 -6.07 -7.79
CA VAL A 79 4.62 -5.33 -8.65
C VAL A 79 5.10 -3.91 -8.92
N VAL A 80 5.73 -3.24 -7.94
CA VAL A 80 6.34 -1.92 -8.13
C VAL A 80 7.52 -1.98 -9.10
N ALA A 81 8.43 -2.94 -8.90
CA ALA A 81 9.66 -3.07 -9.69
C ALA A 81 9.41 -3.55 -11.14
N TYR A 82 8.64 -4.64 -11.29
CA TYR A 82 8.40 -5.25 -12.60
C TYR A 82 7.16 -4.67 -13.30
N GLY A 83 6.30 -3.96 -12.57
CA GLY A 83 5.05 -3.43 -13.08
C GLY A 83 3.91 -4.46 -13.06
N PRO A 84 2.68 -4.00 -13.28
CA PRO A 84 1.54 -4.90 -13.34
C PRO A 84 1.60 -5.67 -14.66
N GLY A 85 1.50 -7.00 -14.57
CA GLY A 85 1.71 -7.91 -15.70
C GLY A 85 0.75 -7.69 -16.89
N LEU A 86 0.83 -8.60 -17.88
CA LEU A 86 0.08 -8.54 -19.15
C LEU A 86 -1.45 -8.41 -19.00
N LEU A 87 -2.01 -8.77 -17.84
CA LEU A 87 -3.44 -8.72 -17.53
C LEU A 87 -3.90 -7.36 -16.96
N SER A 88 -3.01 -6.39 -16.75
CA SER A 88 -3.39 -5.10 -16.18
C SER A 88 -4.19 -4.26 -17.17
N ALA A 89 -5.22 -3.55 -16.69
CA ALA A 89 -5.93 -2.54 -17.46
C ALA A 89 -4.97 -1.47 -18.04
N ASP A 90 -3.87 -1.17 -17.34
CA ASP A 90 -2.77 -0.33 -17.80
C ASP A 90 -2.14 -0.83 -19.12
N HIS A 91 -1.90 -2.14 -19.23
CA HIS A 91 -1.35 -2.75 -20.44
C HIS A 91 -2.35 -2.69 -21.60
N TRP A 92 -3.64 -2.90 -21.29
CA TRP A 92 -4.71 -2.81 -22.28
C TRP A 92 -4.94 -1.38 -22.78
N LEU A 93 -4.89 -0.39 -21.87
CA LEU A 93 -5.00 1.03 -22.19
C LEU A 93 -3.81 1.50 -23.03
N ARG A 94 -2.59 1.09 -22.65
CA ARG A 94 -1.36 1.39 -23.39
C ARG A 94 -1.38 0.77 -24.79
N LYS A 95 -1.81 -0.49 -24.93
CA LYS A 95 -1.96 -1.15 -26.24
C LYS A 95 -3.05 -0.52 -27.12
N ARG A 96 -4.09 0.05 -26.50
CA ARG A 96 -5.24 0.60 -27.23
C ARG A 96 -5.13 2.09 -27.58
N TYR A 97 -4.37 2.88 -26.80
CA TYR A 97 -4.32 4.34 -26.96
C TYR A 97 -2.92 4.93 -27.21
N LEU A 98 -1.83 4.19 -27.02
CA LEU A 98 -0.50 4.66 -27.43
C LEU A 98 -0.15 4.08 -28.81
N PRO A 99 -0.03 4.92 -29.86
CA PRO A 99 0.45 4.46 -31.15
C PRO A 99 1.88 3.93 -30.98
N SER A 100 2.13 2.71 -31.43
CA SER A 100 3.49 2.22 -31.63
C SER A 100 4.17 3.16 -32.62
N ALA A 101 5.11 3.97 -32.12
CA ALA A 101 6.04 4.73 -32.95
C ALA A 101 7.10 3.78 -33.54
#